data_AF-H3GMD3-F1
#
_entry.id   AF-H3GMD3-F1
#
_cell.length_a   1.000
_cell.length_b   1.000
_cell.length_c   1.000
_cell.angle_alpha   90.00
_cell.angle_beta   90.00
_cell.angle_gamma   90.00
#
_symmetry.space_group_name_H-M   'P 1'
#
loop_
_entity.id
_entity.type
_entity.pdbx_description
1 polymer ?
#
loop_
_entity_poly.entity_id
_entity_poly.type
_entity_poly.pdbx_seq_one_letter_code
_entity_poly.pdbx_strand_id
1 'polypeptide(L)'
;MDTANPTQATCPICGESESLKRCGSCKLVGYCSREYQPRNPPSSPSKLVVVVEIKSGEGSGLTNRMANHVFGSRVQATRFIRQRLGYSQTEEMKELPEIPFLRELMGFSSGVIFVDPSQNAFPPFTKELVRQFGFGYGVDELNDMLNCRGVAGELNAMAIYLGSKLDNGLSMSVNASGDAFFIGTTAKGEPVTSNVLWGAANFVYEGMDYYPEEYTKEEREAKFRKWSRRYALGKWEPMAGNGGVNLYQTDPFQCARNWPAVDHRTP
;
A
#
# COMPACT_ATOMS: atom_id res chain seq x y z
N MET A 1 -55.45 -12.30 5.63
CA MET A 1 -54.49 -11.37 6.26
C MET A 1 -53.42 -12.24 6.89
N ASP A 2 -52.39 -12.55 6.10
CA ASP A 2 -51.26 -13.38 6.50
C ASP A 2 -50.21 -12.52 7.16
N THR A 3 -49.95 -12.76 8.45
CA THR A 3 -48.83 -12.13 9.17
C THR A 3 -47.67 -13.11 9.23
N ALA A 4 -46.66 -12.87 8.38
CA ALA A 4 -45.41 -13.61 8.36
C ALA A 4 -44.61 -13.39 9.66
N ASN A 5 -44.17 -14.49 10.27
CA ASN A 5 -43.20 -14.52 11.36
C ASN A 5 -41.83 -14.01 10.88
N PRO A 6 -41.16 -13.08 11.58
CA PRO A 6 -39.79 -12.71 11.25
C PRO A 6 -38.86 -13.86 11.62
N THR A 7 -38.25 -14.47 10.61
CA THR A 7 -37.17 -15.46 10.73
C THR A 7 -36.05 -14.89 11.60
N GLN A 8 -35.64 -15.66 12.62
CA GLN A 8 -34.42 -15.39 13.40
C GLN A 8 -33.24 -15.25 12.43
N ALA A 9 -32.65 -14.06 12.37
CA ALA A 9 -31.51 -13.79 11.52
C ALA A 9 -30.25 -14.44 12.11
N THR A 10 -29.89 -15.63 11.60
CA THR A 10 -28.61 -16.30 11.87
C THR A 10 -27.52 -15.71 10.99
N CYS A 11 -26.29 -15.62 11.50
CA CYS A 11 -25.14 -15.16 10.72
C CYS A 11 -24.86 -16.13 9.55
N PRO A 12 -24.72 -15.66 8.28
CA PRO A 12 -24.44 -16.54 7.15
C PRO A 12 -23.01 -17.13 7.15
N ILE A 13 -22.16 -16.69 8.08
CA ILE A 13 -20.77 -17.16 8.20
C ILE A 13 -20.60 -18.16 9.35
N CYS A 14 -21.32 -18.00 10.47
CA CYS A 14 -21.14 -18.86 11.65
C CYS A 14 -22.41 -19.55 12.18
N GLY A 15 -23.60 -19.26 11.64
CA GLY A 15 -24.84 -19.98 11.96
C GLY A 15 -25.46 -19.69 13.35
N GLU A 16 -24.75 -19.04 14.26
CA GLU A 16 -25.22 -18.78 15.63
C GLU A 16 -26.18 -17.58 15.73
N SER A 17 -27.15 -17.67 16.64
CA SER A 17 -28.28 -16.72 16.79
C SER A 17 -28.23 -15.86 18.06
N GLU A 18 -27.26 -16.07 18.96
CA GLU A 18 -27.22 -15.36 20.25
C GLU A 18 -26.01 -14.41 20.37
N SER A 19 -26.32 -13.16 20.78
CA SER A 19 -25.42 -12.07 21.21
C SER A 19 -24.84 -11.11 20.15
N LEU A 20 -25.70 -10.43 19.38
CA LEU A 20 -25.33 -9.23 18.60
C LEU A 20 -25.67 -7.94 19.38
N LYS A 21 -24.67 -7.21 19.89
CA LYS A 21 -24.88 -5.83 20.40
C LYS A 21 -24.98 -4.85 19.23
N ARG A 22 -26.05 -4.06 19.18
CA ARG A 22 -26.37 -3.11 18.10
C ARG A 22 -25.42 -1.90 18.11
N CYS A 23 -25.06 -1.41 16.91
CA CYS A 23 -24.37 -0.13 16.73
C CYS A 23 -25.20 1.03 17.31
N GLY A 24 -24.58 1.89 18.12
CA GLY A 24 -25.24 3.01 18.82
C GLY A 24 -25.81 4.11 17.92
N SER A 25 -25.34 4.25 16.68
CA SER A 25 -25.81 5.30 15.76
C SER A 25 -26.84 4.84 14.72
N CYS A 26 -26.70 3.63 14.16
CA CYS A 26 -27.54 3.21 13.04
C CYS A 26 -28.45 2.00 13.33
N LYS A 27 -28.25 1.29 14.45
CA LYS A 27 -29.02 0.11 14.88
C LYS A 27 -29.21 -1.04 13.86
N LEU A 28 -28.58 -1.01 12.69
CA LEU A 28 -28.96 -1.85 11.54
C LEU A 28 -28.02 -3.02 11.21
N VAL A 29 -26.79 -3.09 11.75
CA VAL A 29 -25.86 -4.21 11.46
C VAL A 29 -25.05 -4.58 12.71
N GLY A 30 -24.96 -5.88 13.01
CA GLY A 30 -24.16 -6.43 14.11
C GLY A 30 -22.81 -6.95 13.60
N TYR A 31 -21.72 -6.51 14.23
CA TYR A 31 -20.38 -7.11 14.06
C TYR A 31 -20.05 -7.97 15.28
N CYS A 32 -19.27 -9.03 15.05
CA CYS A 32 -18.77 -9.91 16.10
C CYS A 32 -17.74 -9.17 16.97
N SER A 33 -17.80 -9.35 18.29
CA SER A 33 -16.83 -8.74 19.21
C SER A 33 -15.42 -9.29 18.92
N ARG A 34 -14.39 -8.48 19.20
CA ARG A 34 -12.96 -8.80 19.03
C ARG A 34 -12.52 -10.07 19.78
N GLU A 35 -13.36 -10.59 20.68
CA GLU A 35 -13.12 -11.78 21.50
C GLU A 35 -13.38 -13.10 20.76
N TYR A 36 -14.17 -13.08 19.68
CA TYR A 36 -14.50 -14.27 18.87
C TYR A 36 -13.87 -14.27 17.47
N GLN A 37 -13.00 -13.31 17.17
CA GLN A 37 -12.07 -13.45 16.05
C GLN A 37 -11.16 -14.66 16.34
N PRO A 38 -10.93 -15.58 15.38
CA PRO A 38 -10.16 -16.79 15.63
C PRO A 38 -8.80 -16.45 16.24
N ARG A 39 -8.59 -16.87 17.49
CA ARG A 39 -7.37 -16.59 18.27
C ARG A 39 -6.13 -17.32 17.74
N ASN A 40 -6.29 -18.22 16.78
CA ASN A 40 -5.21 -18.97 16.16
C ASN A 40 -5.34 -18.88 14.63
N PRO A 41 -4.53 -18.05 13.93
CA PRO A 41 -4.28 -18.30 12.52
C PRO A 41 -3.64 -19.69 12.35
N PRO A 42 -3.85 -20.39 11.22
CA PRO A 42 -3.22 -21.68 10.96
C PRO A 42 -1.70 -21.59 11.21
N SER A 43 -1.23 -22.47 12.07
CA SER A 43 0.14 -22.58 12.53
C SER A 43 1.07 -23.06 11.43
N SER A 44 1.73 -22.11 10.76
CA SER A 44 3.11 -22.13 10.23
C SER A 44 3.17 -21.05 9.13
N PRO A 45 4.16 -20.14 9.09
CA PRO A 45 4.27 -19.18 8.00
C PRO A 45 4.67 -19.97 6.76
N SER A 46 3.70 -20.48 6.02
CA SER A 46 3.90 -20.73 4.60
C SER A 46 4.48 -19.43 4.04
N LYS A 47 5.67 -19.51 3.42
CA LYS A 47 6.44 -18.38 2.87
C LYS A 47 5.70 -17.75 1.68
N LEU A 48 4.45 -17.37 1.90
CA LEU A 48 3.58 -16.80 0.91
C LEU A 48 4.06 -15.38 0.60
N VAL A 49 4.11 -15.07 -0.68
CA VAL A 49 4.52 -13.75 -1.17
C VAL A 49 3.28 -13.09 -1.73
N VAL A 50 2.94 -11.92 -1.21
CA VAL A 50 1.88 -11.08 -1.74
C VAL A 50 2.52 -10.00 -2.60
N VAL A 51 2.09 -9.93 -3.85
CA VAL A 51 2.34 -8.78 -4.72
C VAL A 51 1.07 -7.93 -4.68
N VAL A 52 1.21 -6.68 -4.24
CA VAL A 52 0.13 -5.71 -4.35
C VAL A 52 0.29 -4.98 -5.68
N GLU A 53 -0.58 -5.26 -6.64
CA GLU A 53 -0.70 -4.46 -7.85
C GLU A 53 -1.44 -3.17 -7.48
N ILE A 54 -0.84 -2.03 -7.83
CA ILE A 54 -1.35 -0.68 -7.60
C ILE A 54 -1.64 -0.10 -8.97
N LYS A 55 -2.92 0.07 -9.31
CA LYS A 55 -3.29 0.70 -10.58
C LYS A 55 -2.85 2.16 -10.61
N SER A 56 -2.50 2.64 -11.81
CA SER A 56 -2.26 4.07 -12.03
C SER A 56 -3.46 4.91 -11.59
N GLY A 57 -3.17 6.17 -11.24
CA GLY A 57 -4.14 7.11 -10.74
C GLY A 57 -3.46 8.33 -10.11
N GLU A 58 -4.08 9.48 -10.31
CA GLU A 58 -3.61 10.79 -9.85
C GLU A 58 -4.15 11.16 -8.45
N GLY A 59 -3.91 12.40 -8.02
CA GLY A 59 -4.35 12.92 -6.74
C GLY A 59 -3.53 12.37 -5.58
N SER A 60 -4.17 11.92 -4.50
CA SER A 60 -3.48 11.37 -3.32
C SER A 60 -3.02 9.91 -3.49
N GLY A 61 -3.41 9.24 -4.57
CA GLY A 61 -3.17 7.80 -4.75
C GLY A 61 -4.00 6.89 -3.83
N LEU A 62 -4.69 7.42 -2.82
CA LEU A 62 -5.47 6.65 -1.84
C LEU A 62 -6.72 6.00 -2.44
N THR A 63 -7.16 6.47 -3.60
CA THR A 63 -8.28 5.93 -4.37
C THR A 63 -7.83 4.95 -5.45
N ASN A 64 -6.52 4.75 -5.63
CA ASN A 64 -6.01 3.83 -6.64
C ASN A 64 -6.51 2.41 -6.33
N ARG A 65 -6.99 1.73 -7.38
CA ARG A 65 -7.44 0.34 -7.22
C ARG A 65 -6.22 -0.53 -6.94
N MET A 66 -6.32 -1.38 -5.93
CA MET A 66 -5.29 -2.37 -5.62
C MET A 66 -5.81 -3.79 -5.78
N ALA A 67 -4.91 -4.72 -6.08
CA ALA A 67 -5.18 -6.14 -6.14
C ALA A 67 -4.07 -6.93 -5.43
N ASN A 68 -4.44 -7.93 -4.63
CA ASN A 68 -3.48 -8.86 -4.04
C ASN A 68 -3.27 -10.05 -4.98
N HIS A 69 -2.03 -10.33 -5.34
CA HIS A 69 -1.63 -11.54 -6.05
C HIS A 69 -0.80 -12.41 -5.10
N VAL A 70 -1.28 -13.62 -4.82
CA VAL A 70 -0.70 -14.51 -3.82
C VAL A 70 0.11 -15.61 -4.48
N PHE A 71 1.37 -15.75 -4.07
CA PHE A 71 2.33 -16.71 -4.63
C PHE A 71 2.94 -17.59 -3.55
N GLY A 72 3.41 -18.77 -3.95
CA GLY A 72 4.11 -19.71 -3.06
C GLY A 72 5.60 -19.41 -2.90
N SER A 73 6.13 -18.49 -3.71
CA SER A 73 7.55 -18.15 -3.71
C SER A 73 7.82 -16.78 -4.31
N ARG A 74 8.96 -16.17 -3.92
CA ARG A 74 9.44 -14.91 -4.50
C ARG A 74 9.77 -15.06 -5.99
N VAL A 75 10.28 -16.22 -6.42
CA VAL A 75 10.57 -16.50 -7.84
C VAL A 75 9.31 -16.40 -8.70
N GLN A 76 8.19 -16.99 -8.27
CA GLN A 76 6.92 -16.89 -8.99
C GLN A 76 6.38 -15.46 -9.01
N ALA A 77 6.43 -14.76 -7.87
CA ALA A 77 6.01 -13.36 -7.76
C ALA A 77 6.81 -12.44 -8.70
N THR A 78 8.13 -12.57 -8.70
CA THR A 78 9.04 -11.80 -9.57
C THR A 78 8.78 -12.11 -11.04
N ARG A 79 8.55 -13.38 -11.40
CA ARG A 79 8.19 -13.76 -12.78
C ARG A 79 6.87 -13.12 -13.22
N PHE A 80 5.87 -13.09 -12.33
CA PHE A 80 4.60 -12.44 -12.59
C PHE A 80 4.76 -10.94 -12.84
N ILE A 81 5.48 -10.22 -11.96
CA ILE A 81 5.74 -8.78 -12.10
C ILE A 81 6.46 -8.50 -13.43
N ARG A 82 7.50 -9.28 -13.74
CA ARG A 82 8.27 -9.17 -14.98
C ARG A 82 7.37 -9.26 -16.21
N GLN A 83 6.49 -10.25 -16.26
CA GLN A 83 5.54 -10.43 -17.36
C GLN A 83 4.54 -9.27 -17.46
N ARG A 84 4.06 -8.76 -16.32
CA ARG A 84 3.09 -7.64 -16.28
C ARG A 84 3.69 -6.32 -16.74
N LEU A 85 4.95 -6.08 -16.40
CA LEU A 85 5.66 -4.84 -16.71
C LEU A 85 6.43 -4.91 -18.05
N GLY A 86 6.28 -5.98 -18.83
CA GLY A 86 6.91 -6.09 -20.15
C GLY A 86 8.44 -6.24 -20.15
N TYR A 87 9.06 -6.48 -19.00
CA TYR A 87 10.50 -6.73 -18.88
C TYR A 87 10.90 -8.01 -19.65
N SER A 88 11.99 -7.94 -20.42
CA SER A 88 12.57 -9.15 -21.03
C SER A 88 13.07 -10.12 -19.96
N GLN A 89 13.30 -11.40 -20.25
CA GLN A 89 13.71 -12.38 -19.21
C GLN A 89 15.09 -12.09 -18.59
N THR A 90 15.97 -11.43 -19.32
CA THR A 90 17.37 -11.18 -18.92
C THR A 90 17.59 -9.80 -18.34
N GLU A 91 16.62 -8.90 -18.46
CA GLU A 91 16.73 -7.53 -17.98
C GLU A 91 16.62 -7.45 -16.46
N GLU A 92 17.36 -6.53 -15.85
CA GLU A 92 17.19 -6.28 -14.42
C GLU A 92 15.93 -5.43 -14.20
N MET A 93 15.00 -5.91 -13.36
CA MET A 93 13.83 -5.08 -13.02
C MET A 93 14.28 -3.94 -12.13
N LYS A 94 13.85 -2.72 -12.47
CA LYS A 94 14.20 -1.53 -11.71
C LYS A 94 13.24 -1.37 -10.53
N GLU A 95 13.84 -1.07 -9.39
CA GLU A 95 13.15 -0.86 -8.13
C GLU A 95 13.09 0.65 -7.87
N LEU A 96 11.93 1.17 -7.47
CA LEU A 96 11.90 2.51 -6.90
C LEU A 96 12.62 2.46 -5.55
N PRO A 97 13.68 3.25 -5.38
CA PRO A 97 14.47 3.19 -4.17
C PRO A 97 13.75 3.85 -3.01
N GLU A 98 13.96 3.24 -1.85
CA GLU A 98 13.68 3.78 -0.51
C GLU A 98 12.19 4.12 -0.24
N ILE A 99 11.72 3.60 0.89
CA ILE A 99 10.36 3.84 1.40
C ILE A 99 10.50 4.21 2.89
N PRO A 100 11.15 5.34 3.21
CA PRO A 100 11.67 5.61 4.55
C PRO A 100 10.56 5.75 5.59
N PHE A 101 9.38 6.28 5.24
CA PHE A 101 8.21 6.23 6.12
C PHE A 101 7.86 4.79 6.54
N LEU A 102 7.80 3.87 5.59
CA LEU A 102 7.42 2.48 5.86
C LEU A 102 8.48 1.78 6.71
N ARG A 103 9.77 1.98 6.38
CA ARG A 103 10.87 1.31 7.08
C ARG A 103 11.16 1.94 8.45
N GLU A 104 11.36 3.24 8.50
CA GLU A 104 11.87 3.93 9.70
C GLU A 104 10.75 4.30 10.67
N LEU A 105 9.55 4.66 10.18
CA LEU A 105 8.44 5.05 11.05
C LEU A 105 7.45 3.91 11.30
N MET A 106 7.19 3.06 10.32
CA MET A 106 6.19 1.98 10.45
C MET A 106 6.82 0.61 10.75
N GLY A 107 8.15 0.50 10.66
CA GLY A 107 8.92 -0.69 11.03
C GLY A 107 8.85 -1.85 10.03
N PHE A 108 8.51 -1.60 8.76
CA PHE A 108 8.46 -2.66 7.75
C PHE A 108 9.84 -3.29 7.59
N SER A 109 9.93 -4.62 7.66
CA SER A 109 11.21 -5.33 7.51
C SER A 109 11.70 -5.36 6.06
N SER A 110 10.79 -5.26 5.09
CA SER A 110 11.12 -5.08 3.68
C SER A 110 10.01 -4.38 2.93
N GLY A 111 10.36 -3.77 1.81
CA GLY A 111 9.40 -3.26 0.85
C GLY A 111 10.12 -2.75 -0.38
N VAL A 112 9.54 -3.01 -1.54
CA VAL A 112 10.05 -2.62 -2.84
C VAL A 112 8.89 -2.34 -3.77
N ILE A 113 9.05 -1.34 -4.64
CA ILE A 113 8.09 -1.00 -5.69
C ILE A 113 8.76 -1.21 -7.04
N PHE A 114 8.06 -1.88 -7.95
CA PHE A 114 8.45 -2.02 -9.35
C PHE A 114 7.49 -1.23 -10.24
N VAL A 115 8.01 -0.63 -11.30
CA VAL A 115 7.22 0.13 -12.30
C VAL A 115 7.65 -0.24 -13.72
N ASP A 116 6.81 0.10 -14.69
CA ASP A 116 7.01 -0.24 -16.11
C ASP A 116 8.15 0.60 -16.72
N PRO A 117 9.23 -0.02 -17.24
CA PRO A 117 10.36 0.70 -17.83
C PRO A 117 10.01 1.35 -19.18
N SER A 118 8.91 0.97 -19.83
CA SER A 118 8.42 1.65 -21.03
C SER A 118 7.72 2.97 -20.71
N GLN A 119 7.24 3.12 -19.47
CA GLN A 119 6.57 4.34 -18.97
C GLN A 119 7.47 5.17 -18.06
N ASN A 120 8.61 4.63 -17.63
CA ASN A 120 9.52 5.26 -16.68
C ASN A 120 10.98 5.15 -17.11
N ALA A 121 11.71 6.25 -16.98
CA ALA A 121 13.16 6.30 -17.12
C ALA A 121 13.85 6.33 -15.75
N PHE A 122 15.05 5.77 -15.70
CA PHE A 122 15.90 5.70 -14.51
C PHE A 122 17.26 6.34 -14.82
N PRO A 123 17.93 6.93 -13.82
CA PRO A 123 19.27 7.47 -14.03
C PRO A 123 20.27 6.36 -14.43
N PRO A 124 21.32 6.68 -15.22
CA PRO A 124 21.65 8.01 -15.72
C PRO A 124 20.78 8.44 -16.92
N PHE A 125 20.29 9.69 -16.89
CA PHE A 125 19.48 10.31 -17.92
C PHE A 125 20.33 10.87 -19.07
N THR A 126 19.78 10.84 -20.28
CA THR A 126 20.44 11.35 -21.50
C THR A 126 20.13 12.83 -21.74
N LYS A 127 20.97 13.52 -22.52
CA LYS A 127 20.72 14.93 -22.92
C LYS A 127 19.40 15.08 -23.68
N GLU A 128 19.08 14.09 -24.50
CA GLU A 128 17.83 14.02 -25.27
C GLU A 128 16.62 13.95 -24.34
N LEU A 129 16.70 13.11 -23.30
CA LEU A 129 15.66 13.00 -22.28
C LEU A 129 15.48 14.36 -21.58
N VAL A 130 16.55 14.96 -21.08
CA VAL A 130 16.47 16.27 -20.40
C VAL A 130 15.87 17.37 -21.28
N ARG A 131 16.25 17.44 -22.56
CA ARG A 131 15.70 18.40 -23.53
C ARG A 131 14.19 18.27 -23.70
N GLN A 132 13.64 17.05 -23.66
CA GLN A 132 12.20 16.82 -23.80
C GLN A 132 11.39 17.36 -22.60
N PHE A 133 11.99 17.45 -21.41
CA PHE A 133 11.26 17.81 -20.19
C PHE A 133 11.35 19.29 -19.79
N GLY A 134 12.25 20.08 -20.39
CA GLY A 134 12.23 21.54 -20.28
C GLY A 134 12.50 22.13 -18.88
N PHE A 135 13.04 21.35 -17.94
CA PHE A 135 13.21 21.80 -16.55
C PHE A 135 14.36 22.80 -16.32
N GLY A 136 15.11 23.20 -17.35
CA GLY A 136 16.27 24.08 -17.18
C GLY A 136 17.44 23.48 -16.38
N TYR A 137 17.25 22.30 -15.76
CA TYR A 137 18.27 21.54 -15.04
C TYR A 137 19.24 20.81 -15.98
N GLY A 138 20.48 20.67 -15.52
CA GLY A 138 21.49 19.87 -16.21
C GLY A 138 21.23 18.37 -16.10
N VAL A 139 21.91 17.56 -16.95
CA VAL A 139 21.88 16.09 -16.86
C VAL A 139 22.38 15.62 -15.50
N ASP A 140 23.48 16.20 -15.02
CA ASP A 140 24.11 15.82 -13.75
C ASP A 140 23.16 16.11 -12.58
N GLU A 141 22.55 17.30 -12.57
CA GLU A 141 21.58 17.70 -11.55
C GLU A 141 20.35 16.78 -11.51
N LEU A 142 19.79 16.40 -12.67
CA LEU A 142 18.67 15.47 -12.71
C LEU A 142 19.05 14.06 -12.25
N ASN A 143 20.27 13.60 -12.59
CA ASN A 143 20.78 12.31 -12.11
C ASN A 143 20.96 12.28 -10.60
N ASP A 144 21.38 13.40 -10.01
CA ASP A 144 21.54 13.53 -8.57
C ASP A 144 20.18 13.65 -7.85
N MET A 145 19.17 14.21 -8.51
CA MET A 145 17.88 14.52 -7.89
C MET A 145 16.84 13.41 -8.01
N LEU A 146 16.82 12.63 -9.10
CA LEU A 146 15.71 11.72 -9.41
C LEU A 146 16.16 10.28 -9.57
N ASN A 147 15.42 9.37 -8.93
CA ASN A 147 15.63 7.94 -9.05
C ASN A 147 14.68 7.26 -10.04
N CYS A 148 13.57 7.92 -10.39
CA CYS A 148 12.63 7.45 -11.39
C CYS A 148 11.82 8.63 -11.92
N ARG A 149 11.59 8.64 -13.24
CA ARG A 149 10.81 9.68 -13.89
C ARG A 149 9.88 9.10 -14.93
N GLY A 150 8.60 9.43 -14.83
CA GLY A 150 7.61 9.09 -15.85
C GLY A 150 7.91 9.83 -17.15
N VAL A 151 7.85 9.07 -18.23
CA VAL A 151 8.04 9.56 -19.60
C VAL A 151 6.80 9.38 -20.47
N ALA A 152 5.87 8.52 -20.02
CA ALA A 152 4.58 8.28 -20.64
C ALA A 152 3.60 7.69 -19.61
N GLY A 153 2.31 7.64 -19.97
CA GLY A 153 1.28 7.03 -19.13
C GLY A 153 0.74 7.93 -18.02
N GLU A 154 -0.32 7.46 -17.36
CA GLU A 154 -0.93 8.11 -16.20
C GLU A 154 0.00 8.00 -14.99
N LEU A 155 0.04 9.02 -14.13
CA LEU A 155 0.84 8.99 -12.91
C LEU A 155 0.35 7.89 -11.95
N ASN A 156 1.25 7.43 -11.10
CA ASN A 156 0.93 6.58 -9.97
C ASN A 156 1.24 7.34 -8.68
N ALA A 157 0.31 8.18 -8.25
CA ALA A 157 0.48 9.03 -7.08
C ALA A 157 0.86 8.22 -5.82
N MET A 158 0.32 7.01 -5.67
CA MET A 158 0.66 6.15 -4.54
C MET A 158 2.14 5.71 -4.58
N ALA A 159 2.66 5.30 -5.74
CA ALA A 159 4.08 4.95 -5.89
C ALA A 159 4.99 6.16 -5.64
N ILE A 160 4.58 7.36 -6.07
CA ILE A 160 5.29 8.62 -5.82
C ILE A 160 5.36 8.88 -4.31
N TYR A 161 4.21 8.91 -3.62
CA TYR A 161 4.15 9.24 -2.19
C TYR A 161 4.89 8.23 -1.31
N LEU A 162 4.80 6.93 -1.60
CA LEU A 162 5.51 5.93 -0.80
C LEU A 162 7.03 6.15 -0.77
N GLY A 163 7.59 6.80 -1.79
CA GLY A 163 8.99 7.21 -1.88
C GLY A 163 9.34 8.56 -1.25
N SER A 164 8.39 9.24 -0.58
CA SER A 164 8.65 10.52 0.09
C SER A 164 9.69 10.40 1.20
N LYS A 165 10.65 11.33 1.24
CA LYS A 165 11.69 11.39 2.27
C LYS A 165 11.19 12.00 3.58
N LEU A 166 11.85 11.65 4.69
CA LEU A 166 11.52 12.15 6.03
C LEU A 166 12.03 13.56 6.34
N ASP A 167 13.03 14.02 5.59
CA ASP A 167 13.67 15.32 5.79
C ASP A 167 12.82 16.46 5.22
N ASN A 168 12.30 16.29 4.00
CA ASN A 168 11.62 17.34 3.24
C ASN A 168 10.26 16.90 2.63
N GLY A 169 9.85 15.65 2.79
CA GLY A 169 8.55 15.15 2.29
C GLY A 169 8.52 14.91 0.78
N LEU A 170 9.59 15.23 0.06
CA LEU A 170 9.69 15.08 -1.39
C LEU A 170 10.08 13.65 -1.76
N SER A 171 9.47 13.14 -2.81
CA SER A 171 9.83 11.85 -3.40
C SER A 171 10.95 12.03 -4.42
N MET A 172 11.87 11.07 -4.51
CA MET A 172 12.83 11.00 -5.62
C MET A 172 12.26 10.35 -6.88
N SER A 173 11.05 9.79 -6.79
CA SER A 173 10.33 9.19 -7.91
C SER A 173 9.21 10.12 -8.36
N VAL A 174 9.52 11.42 -8.54
CA VAL A 174 8.54 12.54 -8.62
C VAL A 174 7.41 12.38 -9.65
N ASN A 175 7.57 11.49 -10.62
CA ASN A 175 6.58 11.24 -11.66
C ASN A 175 6.47 9.75 -12.00
N ALA A 176 6.58 8.83 -11.04
CA ALA A 176 6.37 7.41 -11.35
C ALA A 176 5.02 7.23 -12.07
N SER A 177 5.03 6.57 -13.24
CA SER A 177 3.86 6.40 -14.12
C SER A 177 3.53 4.93 -14.35
N GLY A 178 2.26 4.68 -14.70
CA GLY A 178 1.72 3.36 -14.98
C GLY A 178 1.38 2.54 -13.73
N ASP A 179 1.01 1.29 -13.94
CA ASP A 179 0.77 0.36 -12.84
C ASP A 179 2.09 0.08 -12.10
N ALA A 180 2.00 0.00 -10.77
CA ALA A 180 3.11 -0.30 -9.90
C ALA A 180 2.86 -1.59 -9.12
N PHE A 181 3.93 -2.30 -8.74
CA PHE A 181 3.84 -3.56 -8.02
C PHE A 181 4.67 -3.50 -6.75
N PHE A 182 4.02 -3.67 -5.60
CA PHE A 182 4.67 -3.67 -4.30
C PHE A 182 4.85 -5.09 -3.75
N ILE A 183 6.04 -5.39 -3.23
CA ILE A 183 6.28 -6.58 -2.40
C ILE A 183 6.93 -6.11 -1.11
N GLY A 184 6.41 -6.51 0.05
CA GLY A 184 7.01 -6.18 1.32
C GLY A 184 6.55 -7.04 2.48
N THR A 185 7.16 -6.80 3.64
CA THR A 185 6.85 -7.47 4.90
C THR A 185 6.71 -6.47 6.03
N THR A 186 5.71 -6.68 6.89
CA THR A 186 5.47 -5.86 8.08
C THR A 186 6.56 -6.10 9.12
N ALA A 187 6.57 -5.30 10.20
CA ALA A 187 7.50 -5.48 11.33
C ALA A 187 7.47 -6.90 11.97
N LYS A 188 6.37 -7.63 11.80
CA LYS A 188 6.19 -8.99 12.33
C LYS A 188 6.58 -10.07 11.33
N GLY A 189 7.11 -9.70 10.16
CA GLY A 189 7.44 -10.64 9.08
C GLY A 189 6.22 -11.15 8.30
N GLU A 190 5.04 -10.55 8.51
CA GLU A 190 3.83 -10.88 7.76
C GLU A 190 3.86 -10.18 6.39
N PRO A 191 3.22 -10.75 5.35
CA PRO A 191 3.15 -10.10 4.05
C PRO A 191 2.35 -8.79 4.12
N VAL A 192 2.79 -7.80 3.36
CA VAL A 192 2.01 -6.57 3.14
C VAL A 192 0.91 -6.85 2.12
N THR A 193 -0.33 -6.60 2.50
CA THR A 193 -1.52 -6.66 1.64
C THR A 193 -1.90 -5.26 1.14
N SER A 194 -2.83 -5.17 0.20
CA SER A 194 -3.46 -3.93 -0.25
C SER A 194 -4.01 -3.09 0.91
N ASN A 195 -4.63 -3.70 1.92
CA ASN A 195 -5.14 -2.96 3.07
C ASN A 195 -4.01 -2.36 3.92
N VAL A 196 -2.94 -3.13 4.16
CA VAL A 196 -1.77 -2.65 4.92
C VAL A 196 -1.07 -1.52 4.15
N LEU A 197 -0.92 -1.69 2.84
CA LEU A 197 -0.30 -0.69 1.97
C LEU A 197 -1.14 0.58 1.88
N TRP A 198 -2.48 0.46 1.83
CA TRP A 198 -3.38 1.60 1.92
C TRP A 198 -3.23 2.36 3.25
N GLY A 199 -3.11 1.64 4.36
CA GLY A 199 -2.82 2.24 5.67
C GLY A 199 -1.50 2.99 5.69
N ALA A 200 -0.46 2.41 5.08
CA ALA A 200 0.84 3.06 4.94
C ALA A 200 0.77 4.32 4.08
N ALA A 201 0.06 4.27 2.96
CA ALA A 201 -0.12 5.45 2.11
C ALA A 201 -0.87 6.58 2.85
N ASN A 202 -1.89 6.26 3.66
CA ASN A 202 -2.54 7.27 4.49
C ASN A 202 -1.59 7.86 5.53
N PHE A 203 -0.77 7.02 6.17
CA PHE A 203 0.22 7.49 7.15
C PHE A 203 1.17 8.50 6.52
N VAL A 204 1.66 8.19 5.32
CA VAL A 204 2.53 9.09 4.55
C VAL A 204 1.79 10.35 4.15
N TYR A 205 0.60 10.22 3.58
CA TYR A 205 -0.22 11.32 3.10
C TYR A 205 -0.53 12.34 4.21
N GLU A 206 -1.00 11.88 5.37
CA GLU A 206 -1.21 12.76 6.53
C GLU A 206 0.10 13.31 7.11
N GLY A 207 1.20 12.59 6.92
CA GLY A 207 2.53 13.09 7.25
C GLY A 207 2.93 14.30 6.41
N MET A 208 2.46 14.37 5.16
CA MET A 208 2.78 15.48 4.25
C MET A 208 2.27 16.83 4.76
N ASP A 209 1.18 16.85 5.53
CA ASP A 209 0.62 18.07 6.14
C ASP A 209 1.56 18.75 7.14
N TYR A 210 2.66 18.08 7.55
CA TYR A 210 3.64 18.59 8.52
C TYR A 210 4.96 19.06 7.90
N TYR A 211 5.06 19.13 6.58
CA TYR A 211 6.21 19.71 5.87
C TYR A 211 6.10 21.20 5.47
N PRO A 212 4.94 21.90 5.57
CA PRO A 212 4.92 23.37 5.46
C PRO A 212 5.81 24.05 6.52
N GLU A 213 6.24 25.29 6.23
CA GLU A 213 7.18 26.08 7.07
C GLU A 213 6.70 26.34 8.50
N GLU A 214 5.41 26.19 8.76
CA GLU A 214 4.79 26.39 10.08
C GLU A 214 5.20 25.33 11.12
N TYR A 215 5.70 24.17 10.69
CA TYR A 215 6.13 23.10 11.58
C TYR A 215 7.65 22.97 11.60
N THR A 216 8.23 23.03 12.80
CA THR A 216 9.65 22.71 12.99
C THR A 216 9.91 21.22 12.73
N LYS A 217 11.17 20.88 12.42
CA LYS A 217 11.61 19.50 12.27
C LYS A 217 11.32 18.68 13.54
N GLU A 218 11.57 19.26 14.71
CA GLU A 218 11.38 18.62 16.01
C GLU A 218 9.90 18.32 16.29
N GLU A 219 9.00 19.25 15.97
CA GLU A 219 7.55 19.04 16.11
C GLU A 219 7.05 17.93 15.19
N ARG A 220 7.49 17.93 13.93
CA ARG A 220 7.18 16.90 12.94
C ARG A 220 7.66 15.52 13.43
N GLU A 221 8.92 15.42 13.85
CA GLU A 221 9.46 14.16 14.36
C GLU A 221 8.72 13.67 15.61
N ALA A 222 8.38 14.57 16.55
CA ALA A 222 7.62 14.21 17.74
C ALA A 222 6.23 13.65 17.38
N LYS A 223 5.56 14.25 16.39
CA LYS A 223 4.28 13.77 15.86
C LYS A 223 4.42 12.39 15.23
N PHE A 224 5.38 12.22 14.33
CA PHE A 224 5.62 10.96 13.63
C PHE A 224 5.97 9.83 14.61
N ARG A 225 6.85 10.07 15.59
CA ARG A 225 7.16 9.07 16.64
C ARG A 225 5.92 8.67 17.45
N LYS A 226 5.01 9.61 17.74
CA LYS A 226 3.74 9.29 18.41
C LYS A 226 2.87 8.39 17.52
N TRP A 227 2.78 8.69 16.23
CA TRP A 227 2.04 7.87 15.27
C TRP A 227 2.66 6.50 15.08
N SER A 228 3.97 6.39 14.90
CA SER A 228 4.73 5.14 14.84
C SER A 228 4.42 4.22 16.02
N ARG A 229 4.45 4.74 17.25
CA ARG A 229 4.10 3.96 18.44
C ARG A 229 2.65 3.45 18.41
N ARG A 230 1.71 4.29 17.96
CA ARG A 230 0.31 3.86 17.78
C ARG A 230 0.18 2.81 16.70
N TYR A 231 0.91 2.95 15.59
CA TYR A 231 0.87 2.03 14.47
C TYR A 231 1.38 0.65 14.88
N ALA A 232 2.53 0.60 15.57
CA ALA A 232 3.10 -0.63 16.12
C ALA A 232 2.14 -1.36 17.08
N LEU A 233 1.28 -0.63 17.78
CA LEU A 233 0.27 -1.17 18.69
C LEU A 233 -1.06 -1.55 18.00
N GLY A 234 -1.19 -1.37 16.68
CA GLY A 234 -2.44 -1.61 15.96
C GLY A 234 -3.54 -0.60 16.31
N LYS A 235 -3.17 0.65 16.65
CA LYS A 235 -4.05 1.70 17.18
C LYS A 235 -3.94 3.03 16.44
N TRP A 236 -3.12 3.10 15.40
CA TRP A 236 -3.10 4.26 14.52
C TRP A 236 -4.21 4.11 13.48
N GLU A 237 -4.94 5.19 13.25
CA GLU A 237 -5.99 5.25 12.26
C GLU A 237 -5.86 6.61 11.55
N PRO A 238 -6.22 6.67 10.26
CA PRO A 238 -6.24 7.93 9.53
C PRO A 238 -7.26 8.90 10.13
N MET A 239 -6.97 10.19 10.05
CA MET A 239 -7.84 11.30 10.45
C MET A 239 -9.12 11.34 9.61
N ALA A 240 -9.00 11.11 8.29
CA ALA A 240 -10.15 10.90 7.43
C ALA A 240 -10.55 9.42 7.47
N GLY A 241 -11.85 9.14 7.67
CA GLY A 241 -12.35 7.79 7.95
C GLY A 241 -11.80 6.70 7.02
N ASN A 242 -11.60 5.50 7.57
CA ASN A 242 -10.97 4.39 6.86
C ASN A 242 -11.87 3.67 5.82
N GLY A 243 -13.12 4.12 5.64
CA GLY A 243 -14.08 3.48 4.74
C GLY A 243 -14.40 2.01 5.06
N GLY A 244 -14.11 1.53 6.28
CA GLY A 244 -14.23 0.14 6.68
C GLY A 244 -13.01 -0.74 6.36
N VAL A 245 -11.90 -0.15 5.91
CA VAL A 245 -10.65 -0.88 5.63
C VAL A 245 -9.91 -1.17 6.93
N ASN A 246 -9.66 -2.46 7.21
CA ASN A 246 -8.75 -2.86 8.28
C ASN A 246 -7.30 -2.74 7.80
N LEU A 247 -6.65 -1.62 8.12
CA LEU A 247 -5.28 -1.29 7.73
C LEU A 247 -4.18 -2.18 8.35
N TYR A 248 -4.55 -3.14 9.19
CA TYR A 248 -3.64 -4.14 9.77
C TYR A 248 -3.92 -5.56 9.28
N GLN A 249 -4.78 -5.72 8.27
CA GLN A 249 -5.17 -7.03 7.74
C GLN A 249 -4.06 -7.64 6.88
N THR A 250 -3.41 -8.70 7.38
CA THR A 250 -2.32 -9.40 6.69
C THR A 250 -2.77 -10.64 5.91
N ASP A 251 -4.04 -11.06 6.06
CA ASP A 251 -4.64 -12.09 5.19
C ASP A 251 -4.94 -11.49 3.80
N PRO A 252 -4.27 -11.95 2.73
CA PRO A 252 -4.43 -11.37 1.40
C PRO A 252 -5.80 -11.60 0.79
N PHE A 253 -6.63 -12.48 1.35
CA PHE A 253 -7.99 -12.76 0.88
C PHE A 253 -9.06 -11.90 1.56
N GLN A 254 -8.69 -11.13 2.59
CA GLN A 254 -9.59 -10.22 3.31
C GLN A 254 -9.37 -8.76 2.89
N CYS A 255 -9.65 -8.46 1.62
CA CYS A 255 -9.47 -7.13 1.04
C CYS A 255 -10.63 -6.17 1.33
N ALA A 256 -10.37 -4.87 1.19
CA ALA A 256 -11.41 -3.87 1.08
C ALA A 256 -12.38 -4.17 -0.09
N ARG A 257 -13.61 -3.69 0.04
CA ARG A 257 -14.66 -3.87 -0.98
C ARG A 257 -14.15 -3.34 -2.34
N ASN A 258 -14.22 -4.18 -3.38
CA ASN A 258 -13.77 -3.94 -4.77
C ASN A 258 -12.28 -4.14 -5.07
N TRP A 259 -11.45 -4.50 -4.08
CA TRP A 259 -10.07 -4.93 -4.32
C TRP A 259 -10.00 -6.45 -4.41
N PRO A 260 -9.63 -7.02 -5.57
CA PRO A 260 -9.61 -8.46 -5.73
C PRO A 260 -8.39 -9.08 -5.03
N ALA A 261 -8.51 -10.37 -4.71
CA ALA A 261 -7.41 -11.24 -4.37
C ALA A 261 -7.36 -12.38 -5.38
N VAL A 262 -6.19 -12.65 -5.95
CA VAL A 262 -5.97 -13.71 -6.95
C VAL A 262 -4.92 -14.66 -6.40
N ASP A 263 -5.29 -15.94 -6.25
CA ASP A 263 -4.38 -16.98 -5.82
C ASP A 263 -3.66 -17.61 -7.03
N HIS A 264 -2.34 -17.44 -7.11
CA HIS A 264 -1.49 -18.01 -8.16
C HIS A 264 -0.75 -19.26 -7.68
N ARG A 265 -1.04 -19.76 -6.47
CA ARG A 265 -0.46 -21.00 -5.95
C ARG A 265 -1.11 -22.23 -6.54
N THR A 266 -2.34 -22.09 -7.01
CA THR A 266 -3.11 -23.15 -7.65
C THR A 266 -2.93 -23.03 -9.17
N PRO A 267 -2.54 -24.12 -9.87
CA PRO A 267 -2.32 -24.12 -11.32
C PRO A 267 -3.57 -23.86 -12.15
#